data_AF-A0A1W9P1H3-F1
#
_entry.id   AF-A0A1W9P1H3-F1
#
_cell.length_a   1.000
_cell.length_b   1.000
_cell.length_c   1.000
_cell.angle_alpha   90.00
_cell.angle_beta   90.00
_cell.angle_gamma   90.00
#
_symmetry.space_group_name_H-M   'P 1'
#
loop_
_entity.id
_entity.type
_entity.pdbx_description
1 polymer ?
#
loop_
_entity_poly.entity_id
_entity_poly.type
_entity_poly.pdbx_seq_one_letter_code
_entity_poly.pdbx_strand_id
1 'polypeptide(L)'
;MALKITGCHGFCEAELNIIIHPENIFYQKVQPKDAQEILTKTIEQGEIIERLLYIDPQNKKTYPKEKEIPFYTKQKRIVLGDNALLDPTDITDYFALGGYSALGKVLSTMSSEQVIESVKKSALRGRGGAGFPTGNKWQFTRQAQGEIKYVSCNPDEGAPGAYMDHSLMEGNHHRVLEGMIIGAYAIGTREGYLRPGSN
;
A
#
# COMPACT_ATOMS: atom_id res chain seq x y z
N MET A 1 18.28 -16.64 -4.81
CA MET A 1 16.93 -16.39 -5.35
C MET A 1 15.95 -16.53 -4.19
N ALA A 2 15.05 -15.56 -4.01
CA ALA A 2 13.98 -15.63 -3.01
C ALA A 2 12.65 -15.39 -3.74
N LEU A 3 11.64 -16.19 -3.41
CA LEU A 3 10.27 -15.99 -3.85
C LEU A 3 9.52 -15.32 -2.70
N LYS A 4 8.86 -14.20 -2.98
CA LYS A 4 8.02 -13.49 -2.02
C LYS A 4 6.61 -13.40 -2.56
N ILE A 5 5.63 -13.66 -1.69
CA ILE A 5 4.21 -13.46 -2.01
C ILE A 5 3.89 -12.06 -1.55
N THR A 6 3.75 -11.14 -2.50
CA THR A 6 3.53 -9.71 -2.21
C THR A 6 2.06 -9.34 -2.35
N GLY A 7 1.70 -8.15 -1.87
CA GLY A 7 0.35 -7.63 -1.97
C GLY A 7 -0.06 -7.22 -3.38
N CYS A 8 -1.36 -7.03 -3.60
CA CYS A 8 -1.85 -6.46 -4.86
C CYS A 8 -1.25 -5.06 -5.08
N HIS A 9 -0.74 -4.85 -6.29
CA HIS A 9 -0.13 -3.58 -6.73
C HIS A 9 -1.00 -2.83 -7.75
N GLY A 10 -2.26 -3.26 -7.88
CA GLY A 10 -3.35 -2.50 -8.51
C GLY A 10 -3.60 -2.79 -9.99
N PHE A 11 -2.80 -3.63 -10.65
CA PHE A 11 -3.02 -4.01 -12.05
C PHE A 11 -3.75 -5.34 -12.20
N CYS A 12 -4.98 -5.42 -11.69
CA CYS A 12 -5.76 -6.67 -11.60
C CYS A 12 -6.01 -7.34 -12.95
N GLU A 13 -6.13 -6.59 -14.06
CA GLU A 13 -6.31 -7.16 -15.40
C GLU A 13 -5.09 -7.98 -15.87
N ALA A 14 -3.91 -7.68 -15.35
CA ALA A 14 -2.66 -8.35 -15.67
C ALA A 14 -2.36 -9.54 -14.75
N GLU A 15 -3.19 -9.80 -13.74
CA GLU A 15 -2.99 -10.90 -12.78
C GLU A 15 -3.25 -12.30 -13.40
N LEU A 16 -2.60 -13.36 -12.94
CA LEU A 16 -1.47 -13.38 -12.00
C LEU A 16 -0.22 -12.80 -12.66
N ASN A 17 0.45 -11.87 -11.99
CA ASN A 17 1.66 -11.24 -12.49
C ASN A 17 2.86 -11.53 -11.57
N ILE A 18 4.06 -11.40 -12.11
CA ILE A 18 5.32 -11.61 -11.40
C ILE A 18 6.26 -10.46 -11.74
N ILE A 19 6.93 -9.92 -10.72
CA ILE A 19 8.00 -8.94 -10.87
C ILE A 19 9.32 -9.60 -10.46
N ILE A 20 10.27 -9.66 -11.38
CA ILE A 20 11.59 -10.24 -11.16
C ILE A 20 12.59 -9.12 -10.90
N HIS A 21 13.24 -9.17 -9.74
CA HIS A 21 14.27 -8.22 -9.31
C HIS A 21 15.67 -8.83 -9.47
N PRO A 22 16.71 -8.00 -9.71
CA PRO A 22 16.71 -6.53 -9.71
C PRO A 22 16.27 -5.84 -11.02
N GLU A 23 16.11 -6.57 -12.13
CA GLU A 23 15.87 -6.03 -13.47
C GLU A 23 14.48 -5.39 -13.64
N ASN A 24 13.58 -5.62 -12.68
CA ASN A 24 12.19 -5.16 -12.64
C ASN A 24 11.37 -5.68 -13.83
N ILE A 25 11.67 -6.91 -14.27
CA ILE A 25 10.96 -7.58 -15.36
C ILE A 25 9.52 -7.88 -14.90
N PHE A 26 8.54 -7.52 -15.73
CA PHE A 26 7.12 -7.73 -15.45
C PHE A 26 6.54 -8.78 -16.38
N TYR A 27 6.04 -9.87 -15.79
CA TYR A 27 5.27 -10.89 -16.49
C TYR A 27 3.81 -10.84 -16.05
N GLN A 28 2.89 -10.96 -17.01
CA GLN A 28 1.44 -10.94 -16.79
C GLN A 28 0.79 -12.25 -17.19
N LYS A 29 -0.40 -12.50 -16.64
CA LYS A 29 -1.26 -13.66 -16.94
C LYS A 29 -0.50 -15.00 -16.84
N VAL A 30 0.44 -15.07 -15.90
CA VAL A 30 1.30 -16.22 -15.66
C VAL A 30 0.47 -17.41 -15.19
N GLN A 31 0.74 -18.58 -15.74
CA GLN A 31 0.10 -19.84 -15.41
C GLN A 31 1.08 -20.78 -14.72
N PRO A 32 0.63 -21.78 -13.93
CA PRO A 32 1.52 -22.75 -13.28
C PRO A 32 2.48 -23.46 -14.24
N LYS A 33 2.06 -23.71 -15.49
CA LYS A 33 2.89 -24.31 -16.54
C LYS A 33 4.07 -23.44 -16.99
N ASP A 34 4.01 -22.13 -16.74
CA ASP A 34 5.05 -21.18 -17.14
C ASP A 34 6.23 -21.16 -16.14
N ALA A 35 6.05 -21.72 -14.94
CA ALA A 35 7.03 -21.64 -13.85
C ALA A 35 8.40 -22.20 -14.24
N GLN A 36 8.45 -23.38 -14.86
CA GLN A 36 9.70 -23.99 -15.29
C GLN A 36 10.41 -23.15 -16.36
N GLU A 37 9.65 -22.57 -17.30
CA GLU A 37 10.23 -21.72 -18.34
C GLU A 37 10.80 -20.42 -17.75
N ILE A 38 10.10 -19.80 -16.80
CA ILE A 38 10.57 -18.58 -16.11
C ILE A 38 11.88 -18.85 -15.37
N LEU A 39 11.98 -19.96 -14.64
CA LEU A 39 13.18 -20.33 -13.91
C LEU A 39 14.37 -20.53 -14.86
N THR A 40 14.20 -21.36 -15.90
CA THR A 40 15.31 -21.71 -16.78
C THR A 40 15.70 -20.56 -17.72
N LYS A 41 14.74 -19.90 -18.37
CA LYS A 41 15.07 -18.82 -19.32
C LYS A 41 15.37 -17.50 -18.62
N THR A 42 14.52 -17.06 -17.71
CA THR A 42 14.66 -15.70 -17.16
C THR A 42 15.60 -15.67 -15.97
N ILE A 43 15.48 -16.58 -15.02
CA ILE A 43 16.32 -16.54 -13.81
C ILE A 43 17.73 -17.06 -14.09
N GLU A 44 17.88 -18.20 -14.78
CA GLU A 44 19.20 -18.80 -15.01
C GLU A 44 19.95 -18.17 -16.19
N GLN A 45 19.24 -17.85 -17.29
CA GLN A 45 19.86 -17.39 -18.55
C GLN A 45 19.73 -15.88 -18.77
N GLY A 46 18.89 -15.17 -18.01
CA GLY A 46 18.63 -13.74 -18.19
C GLY A 46 17.78 -13.42 -19.44
N GLU A 47 17.14 -14.41 -20.04
CA GLU A 47 16.33 -14.25 -21.24
C GLU A 47 14.89 -13.82 -20.92
N ILE A 48 14.36 -12.91 -21.74
CA ILE A 48 12.99 -12.41 -21.60
C ILE A 48 12.03 -13.31 -22.38
N ILE A 49 10.95 -13.72 -21.73
CA ILE A 49 9.89 -14.51 -22.34
C ILE A 49 8.85 -13.55 -22.93
N GLU A 50 8.99 -13.22 -24.22
CA GLU A 50 8.16 -12.19 -24.89
C GLU A 50 6.66 -12.43 -24.77
N ARG A 51 6.20 -13.69 -24.82
CA ARG A 51 4.78 -14.05 -24.70
C ARG A 51 4.15 -13.69 -23.34
N LEU A 52 4.96 -13.50 -22.31
CA LEU A 52 4.51 -13.15 -20.96
C LEU A 52 4.56 -11.64 -20.69
N LEU A 53 5.10 -10.85 -21.63
CA LEU A 53 5.20 -9.41 -21.46
C LEU A 53 3.85 -8.71 -21.54
N TYR A 54 3.78 -7.53 -20.92
CA TYR A 54 2.67 -6.61 -21.13
C TYR A 54 2.67 -6.11 -22.58
N ILE A 55 1.53 -6.25 -23.26
CA ILE A 55 1.29 -5.72 -24.61
C ILE A 55 0.27 -4.59 -24.49
N ASP A 56 0.68 -3.37 -24.85
CA ASP A 56 -0.23 -2.23 -24.84
C ASP A 56 -1.32 -2.39 -25.91
N PRO A 57 -2.60 -2.37 -25.53
CA PRO A 57 -3.69 -2.60 -26.46
C PRO A 57 -3.76 -1.54 -27.57
N GLN A 58 -3.25 -0.33 -27.34
CA GLN A 58 -3.34 0.82 -28.25
C GLN A 58 -2.28 0.80 -29.34
N ASN A 59 -1.02 0.51 -29.01
CA ASN A 59 0.11 0.59 -29.95
C ASN A 59 0.80 -0.76 -30.22
N LYS A 60 0.33 -1.85 -29.57
CA LYS A 60 0.87 -3.22 -29.68
C LYS A 60 2.33 -3.36 -29.25
N LYS A 61 2.90 -2.36 -28.58
CA LYS A 61 4.26 -2.40 -28.04
C LYS A 61 4.31 -3.27 -26.80
N THR A 62 5.37 -4.06 -26.68
CA THR A 62 5.70 -4.82 -25.47
C THR A 62 6.54 -3.98 -24.49
N TYR A 63 6.29 -4.18 -23.21
CA TYR A 63 7.03 -3.50 -22.14
C TYR A 63 7.62 -4.56 -21.20
N PRO A 64 8.96 -4.75 -21.20
CA PRO A 64 9.60 -5.76 -20.39
C PRO A 64 9.64 -5.39 -18.91
N LYS A 65 9.65 -4.09 -18.58
CA LYS A 65 9.82 -3.60 -17.22
C LYS A 65 8.54 -2.99 -16.68
N GLU A 66 8.23 -3.28 -15.42
CA GLU A 66 7.05 -2.73 -14.72
C GLU A 66 7.01 -1.19 -14.83
N LYS A 67 8.13 -0.54 -14.52
CA LYS A 67 8.25 0.93 -14.55
C LYS A 67 8.02 1.58 -15.90
N GLU A 68 8.08 0.84 -17.01
CA GLU A 68 7.88 1.36 -18.36
C GLU A 68 6.43 1.22 -18.84
N ILE A 69 5.62 0.41 -18.15
CA ILE A 69 4.25 0.12 -18.55
C ILE A 69 3.39 1.40 -18.40
N PRO A 70 2.62 1.79 -19.44
CA PRO A 70 1.76 2.97 -19.43
C PRO A 70 0.79 3.05 -18.24
N PHE A 71 0.33 1.88 -17.75
CA PHE A 71 -0.50 1.78 -16.55
C PHE A 71 0.19 2.41 -15.32
N TYR A 72 1.45 2.09 -15.05
CA TYR A 72 2.15 2.58 -13.85
C TYR A 72 2.77 3.97 -14.02
N THR A 73 3.30 4.29 -15.21
CA THR A 73 4.01 5.56 -15.47
C THR A 73 3.14 6.80 -15.25
N LYS A 74 1.82 6.67 -15.36
CA LYS A 74 0.85 7.77 -15.19
C LYS A 74 0.32 7.89 -13.76
N GLN A 75 0.84 7.11 -12.81
CA GLN A 75 0.35 7.06 -11.43
C GLN A 75 1.35 7.62 -10.42
N LYS A 76 0.83 8.30 -9.39
CA LYS A 76 1.60 8.63 -8.18
C LYS A 76 1.22 7.67 -7.06
N ARG A 77 1.97 6.59 -6.92
CA ARG A 77 1.65 5.47 -6.02
C ARG A 77 2.14 5.71 -4.59
N ILE A 78 1.56 6.72 -3.92
CA ILE A 78 1.95 7.08 -2.54
C ILE A 78 1.59 5.97 -1.56
N VAL A 79 0.39 5.39 -1.68
CA VAL A 79 -0.18 4.44 -0.69
C VAL A 79 0.10 2.99 -1.06
N LEU A 80 -0.25 2.58 -2.28
CA LEU A 80 -0.13 1.19 -2.76
C LEU A 80 1.21 0.89 -3.46
N GLY A 81 2.16 1.82 -3.48
CA GLY A 81 3.44 1.65 -4.19
C GLY A 81 4.26 0.51 -3.60
N ASP A 82 4.34 0.47 -2.28
CA ASP A 82 5.21 -0.44 -1.54
C ASP A 82 4.66 -1.88 -1.45
N ASN A 83 3.38 -2.08 -1.76
CA ASN A 83 2.74 -3.41 -1.72
C ASN A 83 3.48 -4.45 -2.57
N ALA A 84 4.09 -4.03 -3.68
CA ALA A 84 4.83 -4.93 -4.57
C ALA A 84 6.21 -5.34 -4.01
N LEU A 85 6.68 -4.68 -2.95
CA LEU A 85 8.05 -4.80 -2.45
C LEU A 85 8.16 -5.55 -1.12
N LEU A 86 7.04 -5.91 -0.51
CA LEU A 86 7.01 -6.57 0.80
C LEU A 86 6.09 -7.78 0.80
N ASP A 87 6.48 -8.79 1.56
CA ASP A 87 5.58 -9.86 2.01
C ASP A 87 4.74 -9.35 3.18
N PRO A 88 3.40 -9.33 3.10
CA PRO A 88 2.58 -8.82 4.19
C PRO A 88 2.70 -9.64 5.47
N THR A 89 3.18 -10.89 5.40
CA THR A 89 3.35 -11.76 6.56
C THR A 89 4.71 -11.61 7.25
N ASP A 90 5.63 -10.85 6.65
CA ASP A 90 6.96 -10.58 7.19
C ASP A 90 7.14 -9.10 7.55
N ILE A 91 7.07 -8.80 8.85
CA ILE A 91 7.28 -7.44 9.36
C ILE A 91 8.67 -6.88 9.02
N THR A 92 9.68 -7.74 8.80
CA THR A 92 11.04 -7.29 8.49
C THR A 92 11.12 -6.58 7.14
N ASP A 93 10.27 -6.96 6.18
CA ASP A 93 10.16 -6.26 4.91
C ASP A 93 9.60 -4.85 5.09
N TYR A 94 8.59 -4.70 5.96
CA TYR A 94 8.06 -3.37 6.27
C TYR A 94 9.13 -2.47 6.90
N PHE A 95 9.95 -3.00 7.82
CA PHE A 95 11.08 -2.26 8.38
C PHE A 95 12.14 -1.91 7.33
N ALA A 96 12.47 -2.84 6.42
CA ALA A 96 13.47 -2.63 5.38
C ALA A 96 13.09 -1.49 4.42
N LEU A 97 11.79 -1.27 4.21
CA LEU A 97 11.25 -0.15 3.42
C LEU A 97 11.13 1.17 4.21
N GLY A 98 11.59 1.20 5.47
CA GLY A 98 11.50 2.36 6.35
C GLY A 98 10.17 2.48 7.08
N GLY A 99 9.36 1.43 7.11
CA GLY A 99 8.14 1.35 7.92
C GLY A 99 8.42 1.58 9.40
N TYR A 100 7.47 2.19 10.11
CA TYR A 100 7.59 2.63 11.50
C TYR A 100 8.63 3.74 11.77
N SER A 101 9.38 4.21 10.77
CA SER A 101 10.29 5.35 10.95
C SER A 101 9.54 6.65 11.28
N ALA A 102 8.36 6.85 10.68
CA ALA A 102 7.52 8.00 10.95
C ALA A 102 6.95 7.93 12.37
N LEU A 103 6.49 6.76 12.80
CA LEU A 103 6.07 6.52 14.18
C LEU A 103 7.22 6.79 15.17
N GLY A 104 8.41 6.26 14.89
CA GLY A 104 9.61 6.48 15.72
C GLY A 104 9.92 7.97 15.88
N LYS A 105 9.86 8.74 14.80
CA LYS A 105 10.02 10.20 14.83
C LYS A 105 8.92 10.89 15.65
N VAL A 106 7.67 10.52 15.44
CA VAL A 106 6.52 11.10 16.14
C VAL A 106 6.67 10.93 17.64
N LEU A 107 6.96 9.70 18.10
CA LEU A 107 7.05 9.39 19.53
C LEU A 107 8.27 10.01 20.22
N SER A 108 9.36 10.23 19.48
CA SER A 108 10.62 10.72 20.06
C SER A 108 10.80 12.24 20.00
N THR A 109 10.20 12.91 19.01
CA THR A 109 10.54 14.32 18.72
C THR A 109 9.35 15.27 18.57
N MET A 110 8.13 14.75 18.48
CA MET A 110 6.96 15.57 18.17
C MET A 110 5.96 15.55 19.31
N SER A 111 5.38 16.70 19.65
CA SER A 111 4.15 16.74 20.44
C SER A 111 2.95 16.37 19.58
N SER A 112 1.88 15.88 20.22
CA SER A 112 0.62 15.58 19.55
C SER A 112 0.06 16.80 18.77
N GLU A 113 0.30 18.05 19.21
CA GLU A 113 -0.10 19.27 18.49
C GLU A 113 0.70 19.43 17.19
N GLN A 114 2.01 19.18 17.24
CA GLN A 114 2.87 19.25 16.06
C GLN A 114 2.49 18.18 15.03
N VAL A 115 2.04 17.00 15.48
CA VAL A 115 1.51 15.97 14.59
C VAL A 115 0.23 16.45 13.91
N ILE A 116 -0.73 16.99 14.67
CA ILE A 116 -1.97 17.55 14.11
C ILE A 116 -1.68 18.66 13.09
N GLU A 117 -0.78 19.59 13.42
CA GLU A 117 -0.41 20.68 12.51
C GLU A 117 0.29 20.17 11.24
N SER A 118 1.09 19.10 11.34
CA SER A 118 1.68 18.45 10.16
C SER A 118 0.60 17.88 9.22
N VAL A 119 -0.44 17.24 9.77
CA VAL A 119 -1.58 16.70 9.00
C VAL A 119 -2.46 17.82 8.43
N LYS A 120 -2.61 18.94 9.14
CA LYS A 120 -3.31 20.13 8.62
C LYS A 120 -2.56 20.73 7.43
N LYS A 121 -1.24 20.89 7.56
CA LYS A 121 -0.37 21.40 6.48
C LYS A 121 -0.37 20.51 5.24
N SER A 122 -0.55 19.19 5.39
CA SER A 122 -0.65 18.27 4.25
C SER A 122 -1.99 18.37 3.51
N ALA A 123 -2.96 19.13 4.03
CA ALA A 123 -4.32 19.23 3.50
C ALA A 123 -5.01 17.88 3.30
N LEU A 124 -4.68 16.88 4.15
CA LEU A 124 -5.27 15.54 4.03
C LEU A 124 -6.78 15.60 4.31
N ARG A 125 -7.57 15.04 3.40
CA ARG A 125 -9.03 14.93 3.52
C ARG A 125 -9.43 13.48 3.69
N GLY A 126 -10.53 13.23 4.41
CA GLY A 126 -11.07 11.89 4.61
C GLY A 126 -11.37 11.21 3.26
N ARG A 127 -10.92 9.96 3.10
CA ARG A 127 -11.00 9.21 1.85
C ARG A 127 -12.25 8.34 1.71
N GLY A 128 -13.05 8.20 2.77
CA GLY A 128 -14.36 7.52 2.73
C GLY A 128 -15.51 8.37 2.16
N GLY A 129 -15.25 9.25 1.19
CA GLY A 129 -16.29 10.01 0.47
C GLY A 129 -16.61 11.42 1.00
N ALA A 130 -16.79 11.60 2.32
CA ALA A 130 -17.21 12.90 2.88
C ALA A 130 -16.17 14.03 2.72
N GLY A 131 -14.88 13.69 2.53
CA GLY A 131 -13.84 14.67 2.24
C GLY A 131 -13.58 15.68 3.36
N PHE A 132 -13.92 15.39 4.61
CA PHE A 132 -13.68 16.30 5.72
C PHE A 132 -12.16 16.47 6.00
N PRO A 133 -11.64 17.67 6.32
CA PRO A 133 -10.22 17.86 6.63
C PRO A 133 -9.79 17.03 7.86
N THR A 134 -8.85 16.10 7.64
CA THR A 134 -8.42 15.11 8.65
C THR A 134 -7.77 15.77 9.85
N GLY A 135 -6.92 16.77 9.60
CA GLY A 135 -6.25 17.52 10.67
C GLY A 135 -7.24 18.27 11.57
N ASN A 136 -8.31 18.86 11.02
CA ASN A 136 -9.35 19.50 11.82
C ASN A 136 -10.13 18.47 12.64
N LYS A 137 -10.45 17.31 12.07
CA LYS A 137 -11.11 16.21 12.79
C LYS A 137 -10.28 15.78 14.01
N TRP A 138 -8.97 15.62 13.84
CA TRP A 138 -8.07 15.27 14.93
C TRP A 138 -7.98 16.37 15.98
N GLN A 139 -7.89 17.64 15.55
CA GLN A 139 -7.88 18.80 16.46
C GLN A 139 -9.13 18.84 17.34
N PHE A 140 -10.32 18.73 16.73
CA PHE A 140 -11.58 18.75 17.47
C PHE A 140 -11.68 17.57 18.45
N THR A 141 -11.27 16.38 18.02
CA THR A 141 -11.29 15.19 18.88
C THR A 141 -10.36 15.36 20.09
N ARG A 142 -9.18 15.96 19.87
CA ARG A 142 -8.25 16.23 20.97
C ARG A 142 -8.79 17.28 21.95
N GLN A 143 -9.41 18.34 21.44
CA GLN A 143 -9.97 19.43 22.24
C GLN A 143 -11.29 19.06 22.94
N ALA A 144 -11.95 17.99 22.51
CA ALA A 144 -13.17 17.51 23.15
C ALA A 144 -12.93 17.17 24.63
N GLN A 145 -13.91 17.53 25.46
CA GLN A 145 -13.95 17.17 26.88
C GLN A 145 -14.21 15.67 27.04
N GLY A 146 -13.63 15.08 28.09
CA GLY A 146 -13.67 13.65 28.35
C GLY A 146 -12.28 13.03 28.34
N GLU A 147 -12.04 12.11 29.26
CA GLU A 147 -10.76 11.42 29.41
C GLU A 147 -10.59 10.29 28.38
N ILE A 148 -11.70 9.66 27.99
CA ILE A 148 -11.72 8.51 27.09
C ILE A 148 -12.00 8.99 25.66
N LYS A 149 -11.07 8.65 24.76
CA LYS A 149 -11.14 8.90 23.32
C LYS A 149 -10.84 7.59 22.61
N TYR A 150 -11.18 7.49 21.34
CA TYR A 150 -10.95 6.30 20.53
C TYR A 150 -10.49 6.67 19.13
N VAL A 151 -9.62 5.85 18.55
CA VAL A 151 -9.38 5.84 17.10
C VAL A 151 -10.14 4.66 16.49
N SER A 152 -10.83 4.89 15.39
CA SER A 152 -11.51 3.82 14.66
C SER A 152 -11.10 3.86 13.20
N CYS A 153 -10.72 2.69 12.67
CA CYS A 153 -10.48 2.48 11.25
C CYS A 153 -11.66 1.69 10.67
N ASN A 154 -12.22 2.21 9.58
CA ASN A 154 -13.32 1.59 8.86
C ASN A 154 -12.81 1.19 7.46
N PRO A 155 -12.46 -0.09 7.24
CA PRO A 155 -12.04 -0.60 5.93
C PRO A 155 -13.22 -1.00 5.04
N ASP A 156 -14.46 -0.71 5.46
CA ASP A 156 -15.69 -1.09 4.78
C ASP A 156 -15.90 -0.25 3.51
N GLU A 157 -15.65 -0.87 2.36
CA GLU A 157 -15.78 -0.27 1.03
C GLU A 157 -17.23 -0.41 0.55
N GLY A 158 -18.12 0.44 1.08
CA GLY A 158 -19.56 0.37 0.79
C GLY A 158 -19.98 0.67 -0.66
N ALA A 159 -19.04 0.84 -1.60
CA ALA A 159 -19.30 1.14 -3.00
C ALA A 159 -18.91 -0.05 -3.90
N PRO A 160 -19.79 -0.52 -4.80
CA PRO A 160 -19.45 -1.59 -5.75
C PRO A 160 -18.20 -1.25 -6.56
N GLY A 161 -17.22 -2.15 -6.56
CA GLY A 161 -15.96 -2.00 -7.29
C GLY A 161 -14.85 -1.22 -6.56
N ALA A 162 -15.04 -0.82 -5.30
CA ALA A 162 -13.96 -0.35 -4.45
C ALA A 162 -13.26 -1.54 -3.76
N TYR A 163 -11.94 -1.64 -3.93
CA TYR A 163 -11.08 -2.70 -3.38
C TYR A 163 -9.71 -2.15 -2.91
N MET A 164 -9.57 -0.83 -2.77
CA MET A 164 -8.32 -0.16 -2.42
C MET A 164 -7.94 -0.39 -0.96
N ASP A 165 -8.92 -0.25 -0.05
CA ASP A 165 -8.71 -0.49 1.37
C ASP A 165 -8.46 -1.97 1.61
N HIS A 166 -9.17 -2.86 0.91
CA HIS A 166 -8.90 -4.29 0.92
C HIS A 166 -7.46 -4.60 0.45
N SER A 167 -7.03 -4.05 -0.68
CA SER A 167 -5.67 -4.25 -1.20
C SER A 167 -4.59 -3.77 -0.23
N LEU A 168 -4.85 -2.69 0.50
CA LEU A 168 -3.93 -2.17 1.50
C LEU A 168 -3.91 -3.03 2.77
N MET A 169 -5.06 -3.50 3.23
CA MET A 169 -5.16 -4.37 4.41
C MET A 169 -4.51 -5.73 4.16
N GLU A 170 -4.70 -6.32 2.99
CA GLU A 170 -4.07 -7.59 2.65
C GLU A 170 -2.58 -7.42 2.32
N GLY A 171 -2.24 -6.38 1.55
CA GLY A 171 -0.90 -6.20 1.02
C GLY A 171 0.08 -5.46 1.93
N ASN A 172 -0.40 -4.63 2.86
CA ASN A 172 0.43 -3.81 3.75
C ASN A 172 -0.35 -3.29 4.98
N HIS A 173 -0.85 -4.20 5.82
CA HIS A 173 -1.59 -3.83 7.03
C HIS A 173 -0.76 -3.02 8.04
N HIS A 174 0.56 -3.23 8.10
CA HIS A 174 1.43 -2.47 8.99
C HIS A 174 1.38 -0.97 8.73
N ARG A 175 1.20 -0.55 7.48
CA ARG A 175 1.02 0.86 7.11
C ARG A 175 -0.28 1.46 7.66
N VAL A 176 -1.35 0.67 7.71
CA VAL A 176 -2.61 1.09 8.33
C VAL A 176 -2.44 1.20 9.84
N LEU A 177 -1.84 0.20 10.46
CA LEU A 177 -1.55 0.19 11.90
C LEU A 177 -0.67 1.37 12.31
N GLU A 178 0.39 1.66 11.56
CA GLU A 178 1.26 2.82 11.81
C GLU A 178 0.46 4.13 11.78
N GLY A 179 -0.39 4.32 10.76
CA GLY A 179 -1.27 5.48 10.68
C GLY A 179 -2.26 5.58 11.84
N MET A 180 -2.83 4.45 12.27
CA MET A 180 -3.72 4.39 13.43
C MET A 180 -3.00 4.75 14.73
N ILE A 181 -1.78 4.26 14.95
CA ILE A 181 -0.98 4.56 16.15
C ILE A 181 -0.60 6.04 16.18
N ILE A 182 -0.16 6.61 15.04
CA ILE A 182 0.15 8.04 14.95
C ILE A 182 -1.10 8.89 15.21
N GLY A 183 -2.25 8.50 14.63
CA GLY A 183 -3.52 9.17 14.89
C GLY A 183 -3.95 9.07 16.36
N ALA A 184 -3.75 7.90 16.98
CA ALA A 184 -4.04 7.67 18.38
C ALA A 184 -3.21 8.59 19.30
N TYR A 185 -1.90 8.64 19.05
CA TYR A 185 -0.97 9.54 19.72
C TYR A 185 -1.38 11.01 19.55
N ALA A 186 -1.76 11.40 18.33
CA ALA A 186 -2.14 12.77 18.01
C ALA A 186 -3.39 13.25 18.77
N ILE A 187 -4.40 12.37 18.95
CA ILE A 187 -5.65 12.72 19.65
C ILE A 187 -5.60 12.45 21.16
N GLY A 188 -4.60 11.71 21.63
CA GLY A 188 -4.43 11.34 23.04
C GLY A 188 -5.28 10.14 23.48
N THR A 189 -5.57 9.20 22.58
CA THR A 189 -6.23 7.93 22.93
C THR A 189 -5.22 6.82 23.21
N ARG A 190 -5.63 5.86 24.06
CA ARG A 190 -4.91 4.60 24.32
C ARG A 190 -5.55 3.40 23.61
N GLU A 191 -6.71 3.61 23.00
CA GLU A 191 -7.52 2.56 22.40
C GLU A 191 -7.82 2.85 20.93
N GLY A 192 -7.70 1.80 20.13
CA GLY A 192 -7.94 1.81 18.70
C GLY A 192 -8.71 0.57 18.27
N TYR A 193 -9.72 0.76 17.42
CA TYR A 193 -10.57 -0.31 16.93
C TYR A 193 -10.49 -0.36 15.40
N LEU A 194 -10.14 -1.53 14.87
CA LEU A 194 -10.31 -1.85 13.46
C LEU A 194 -11.67 -2.52 13.30
N ARG A 195 -12.59 -1.88 12.58
CA ARG A 195 -13.91 -2.48 12.33
C ARG A 195 -13.72 -3.67 11.38
N PRO A 196 -14.26 -4.86 11.70
CA PRO A 196 -14.28 -5.95 10.75
C PRO A 196 -15.08 -5.53 9.52
N GLY A 197 -14.55 -5.86 8.33
CA GLY A 197 -15.27 -5.64 7.07
C GLY A 197 -16.59 -6.42 7.06
N SER A 198 -17.58 -5.90 6.35
CA SER A 198 -18.86 -6.55 6.12
C SER A 198 -18.65 -7.75 5.18
N ASN A 199 -18.35 -8.93 5.71
CA ASN A 199 -18.41 -10.20 4.97
C ASN A 199 -19.67 -10.96 5.37
#